data_AF-A0A421FMH8-F1
#
_entry.id   AF-A0A421FMH8-F1
#
_cell.length_a   1.000
_cell.length_b   1.000
_cell.length_c   1.000
_cell.angle_alpha   90.00
_cell.angle_beta   90.00
_cell.angle_gamma   90.00
#
_symmetry.space_group_name_H-M   'P 1'
#
loop_
_entity.id
_entity.type
_entity.pdbx_description
1 polymer ?
#
loop_
_entity_poly.entity_id
_entity_poly.type
_entity_poly.pdbx_seq_one_letter_code
_entity_poly.pdbx_strand_id
1 'polypeptide(L)'
;MVNPASGSIDDVTQDIETQPLTGMVMTAILAGFVSADIGSANGLSIFSTRATTLDLTDTPHPDSPFYQRGQQFDVTVNRDRAVLMCVHDAVLAMAVSLIRELRCLGNEELIQVYHCGLDELSREAKEILLAIDNRLELIDVCSDLADRKVISDGMAAKFRNWWAKPLAMYHTDVRHVILMDVDDIIIKNPATLRDLEGYKTTGTTFFYDRVHANCTEFVNGVDRDSKYLHKLFRTFNYSRFNMTERFAPSQHVLGSFAYTGKTCHEMDSSLVLVDKERAGQTVMDIMLWFITVERFRYAYSFGDKETFWLAFEVAHMPYTFSPWGVSVVNSMPNKDMNKHPDSLCGSILQYLPENNGSDDRMEMLYVNGKALLDPYPEGVDMVPKARWNNMFNTFPSHMTPRQPRQELNVSSNPGKKLYSECLVGLGSTPLPPEFAGHLLRRRLFYLGATTGVLGALQHCETYEMRQLLEV
;
A
#
# COMPACT_ATOMS: atom_id res chain seq x y z
N MET A 1 12.70 41.50 18.23
CA MET A 1 12.01 41.52 16.92
C MET A 1 12.91 40.82 15.92
N VAL A 2 12.29 40.20 14.91
CA VAL A 2 12.85 39.37 13.82
C VAL A 2 12.77 37.86 14.07
N ASN A 3 11.90 37.27 13.26
CA ASN A 3 11.49 35.89 13.08
C ASN A 3 12.43 35.20 12.06
N PRO A 4 12.62 33.86 12.09
CA PRO A 4 12.55 33.10 10.84
C PRO A 4 11.71 31.81 11.03
N ALA A 5 10.60 31.66 10.31
CA ALA A 5 10.50 31.16 8.94
C ALA A 5 10.61 29.62 8.84
N SER A 6 9.45 29.03 8.56
CA SER A 6 9.10 27.67 8.21
C SER A 6 9.97 27.08 7.10
N GLY A 7 10.59 25.92 7.36
CA GLY A 7 11.25 25.09 6.35
C GLY A 7 10.29 24.05 5.78
N SER A 8 10.22 24.01 4.45
CA SER A 8 9.45 23.09 3.62
C SER A 8 9.91 21.64 3.80
N ILE A 9 8.95 20.73 3.65
CA ILE A 9 9.15 19.31 3.44
C ILE A 9 9.50 19.16 1.95
N ASP A 10 10.79 19.03 1.66
CA ASP A 10 11.29 18.58 0.37
C ASP A 10 11.96 17.23 0.60
N ASP A 11 11.31 16.14 0.18
CA ASP A 11 11.99 14.85 -0.01
C ASP A 11 11.88 14.46 -1.49
N VAL A 12 13.06 14.21 -2.05
CA VAL A 12 13.35 14.18 -3.47
C VAL A 12 13.32 12.74 -3.94
N THR A 13 12.26 12.38 -4.65
CA THR A 13 12.33 11.43 -5.76
C THR A 13 12.01 12.20 -7.03
N GLN A 14 13.00 12.97 -7.51
CA GLN A 14 12.97 13.51 -8.87
C GLN A 14 13.72 12.56 -9.79
N ASP A 15 13.01 12.17 -10.83
CA ASP A 15 13.43 11.41 -11.99
C ASP A 15 14.73 11.93 -12.61
N ILE A 16 15.61 11.00 -12.96
CA ILE A 16 16.76 11.25 -13.84
C ILE A 16 16.23 11.24 -15.27
N GLU A 17 15.93 12.42 -15.82
CA GLU A 17 15.84 12.63 -17.27
C GLU A 17 17.01 13.50 -17.72
N THR A 18 17.94 12.88 -18.43
CA THR A 18 18.99 13.55 -19.19
C THR A 18 18.43 14.13 -20.47
N GLN A 19 18.57 15.45 -20.72
CA GLN A 19 19.06 16.01 -22.00
C GLN A 19 19.24 17.55 -21.96
N PRO A 20 20.10 18.12 -22.83
CA PRO A 20 20.85 19.34 -22.54
C PRO A 20 20.22 20.67 -22.99
N LEU A 21 20.67 21.73 -22.31
CA LEU A 21 20.45 23.15 -22.60
C LEU A 21 20.70 23.55 -24.07
N THR A 22 19.82 24.39 -24.59
CA THR A 22 20.18 25.60 -25.35
C THR A 22 19.07 26.65 -25.17
N GLY A 23 19.45 27.86 -24.75
CA GLY A 23 18.51 28.95 -24.45
C GLY A 23 18.35 29.97 -25.57
N MET A 24 17.24 30.72 -25.55
CA MET A 24 17.18 32.18 -25.75
C MET A 24 15.72 32.71 -25.71
N VAL A 25 15.46 33.56 -24.70
CA VAL A 25 14.93 34.95 -24.77
C VAL A 25 13.61 35.29 -25.52
N MET A 26 12.69 35.91 -24.73
CA MET A 26 11.56 36.84 -25.07
C MET A 26 10.39 36.30 -25.92
N THR A 27 9.11 36.70 -25.81
CA THR A 27 8.45 37.92 -25.30
C THR A 27 6.99 37.57 -24.99
N ALA A 28 6.38 38.21 -23.99
CA ALA A 28 4.94 38.16 -23.75
C ALA A 28 4.15 38.96 -24.80
N ILE A 29 3.06 38.42 -25.33
CA ILE A 29 1.98 39.18 -25.98
C ILE A 29 0.62 38.63 -25.52
N LEU A 30 -0.23 39.58 -25.12
CA LEU A 30 -1.60 39.44 -24.66
C LEU A 30 -2.61 39.15 -25.78
N ALA A 31 -3.67 38.45 -25.37
CA ALA A 31 -5.07 38.60 -25.77
C ALA A 31 -5.51 38.24 -27.21
N GLY A 32 -6.41 37.26 -27.27
CA GLY A 32 -7.26 36.98 -28.42
C GLY A 32 -8.39 36.05 -28.02
N PHE A 33 -9.48 36.62 -27.49
CA PHE A 33 -10.75 35.94 -27.32
C PHE A 33 -11.34 35.58 -28.69
N VAL A 34 -11.69 34.32 -28.90
CA VAL A 34 -12.76 33.91 -29.83
C VAL A 34 -13.65 32.94 -29.08
N SER A 35 -14.93 33.31 -29.01
CA SER A 35 -16.02 32.55 -28.42
C SER A 35 -16.81 31.81 -29.51
N ALA A 36 -17.76 30.98 -29.06
CA ALA A 36 -18.79 30.23 -29.79
C ALA A 36 -18.35 28.86 -30.34
N ASP A 37 -19.11 27.78 -30.25
CA ASP A 37 -20.25 27.36 -29.42
C ASP A 37 -20.59 25.92 -29.86
N ILE A 38 -21.26 25.16 -28.98
CA ILE A 38 -22.16 24.02 -29.26
C ILE A 38 -21.58 22.73 -29.89
N GLY A 39 -21.71 21.64 -29.13
CA GLY A 39 -21.57 20.27 -29.62
C GLY A 39 -22.06 19.24 -28.60
N SER A 40 -23.38 19.16 -28.40
CA SER A 40 -24.05 18.04 -27.74
C SER A 40 -23.90 16.77 -28.58
N ALA A 41 -23.33 15.69 -28.01
CA ALA A 41 -23.64 14.33 -28.44
C ALA A 41 -23.14 13.25 -27.45
N ASN A 42 -24.12 12.53 -26.91
CA ASN A 42 -24.19 11.07 -26.82
C ASN A 42 -23.47 10.34 -25.69
N GLY A 43 -24.33 9.75 -24.85
CA GLY A 43 -23.99 8.87 -23.75
C GLY A 43 -23.19 7.64 -24.17
N LEU A 44 -22.30 7.25 -23.27
CA LEU A 44 -21.65 5.95 -23.23
C LEU A 44 -22.36 5.14 -22.14
N SER A 45 -23.39 4.42 -22.55
CA SER A 45 -23.94 3.28 -21.81
C SER A 45 -23.40 2.03 -22.48
N ILE A 46 -22.37 1.44 -21.87
CA ILE A 46 -21.74 0.18 -22.27
C ILE A 46 -21.18 -0.38 -20.93
N PHE A 47 -21.59 -1.48 -20.29
CA PHE A 47 -22.40 -2.66 -20.61
C PHE A 47 -23.37 -2.93 -19.43
N SER A 48 -24.62 -3.30 -19.72
CA SER A 48 -25.48 -4.03 -18.78
C SER A 48 -25.62 -5.45 -19.33
N THR A 49 -24.85 -6.39 -18.78
CA THR A 49 -25.10 -7.81 -18.98
C THR A 49 -26.00 -8.28 -17.84
N ARG A 50 -27.19 -8.76 -18.23
CA ARG A 50 -28.11 -9.49 -17.34
C ARG A 50 -27.36 -10.68 -16.74
N ALA A 51 -27.11 -10.63 -15.44
CA ALA A 51 -26.70 -11.79 -14.66
C ALA A 51 -27.92 -12.74 -14.53
N THR A 52 -28.01 -13.70 -15.44
CA THR A 52 -28.74 -14.93 -15.17
C THR A 52 -27.92 -15.75 -14.19
N THR A 53 -28.56 -16.18 -13.10
CA THR A 53 -28.03 -17.09 -12.08
C THR A 53 -27.36 -18.30 -12.73
N LEU A 54 -26.04 -18.24 -12.84
CA LEU A 54 -25.15 -19.33 -13.19
C LEU A 54 -24.29 -19.57 -11.97
N ASP A 55 -24.12 -20.85 -11.63
CA ASP A 55 -23.26 -21.36 -10.57
C ASP A 55 -21.89 -20.67 -10.63
N LEU A 56 -21.59 -19.80 -9.66
CA LEU A 56 -20.44 -18.87 -9.65
C LEU A 56 -19.13 -19.53 -9.19
N THR A 57 -18.97 -20.85 -9.37
CA THR A 57 -17.81 -21.58 -8.82
C THR A 57 -16.60 -21.66 -9.76
N ASP A 58 -16.62 -20.99 -10.91
CA ASP A 58 -15.43 -20.91 -11.78
C ASP A 58 -15.47 -19.62 -12.62
N THR A 59 -14.82 -18.56 -12.15
CA THR A 59 -14.49 -17.42 -13.02
C THR A 59 -13.41 -17.89 -14.00
N PRO A 60 -13.71 -18.00 -15.31
CA PRO A 60 -12.71 -18.46 -16.27
C PRO A 60 -11.55 -17.47 -16.33
N HIS A 61 -10.33 -17.98 -16.46
CA HIS A 61 -9.15 -17.15 -16.63
C HIS A 61 -9.33 -16.21 -17.85
N PRO A 62 -8.95 -14.92 -17.74
CA PRO A 62 -9.07 -13.97 -18.83
C PRO A 62 -8.32 -14.42 -20.10
N ASP A 63 -8.95 -14.26 -21.26
CA ASP A 63 -8.30 -14.45 -22.56
C ASP A 63 -7.57 -13.14 -22.94
N SER A 64 -6.36 -12.96 -22.43
CA SER A 64 -5.53 -11.78 -22.67
C SER A 64 -4.07 -12.17 -22.85
N PRO A 65 -3.37 -11.62 -23.87
CA PRO A 65 -1.95 -11.89 -24.10
C PRO A 65 -1.03 -11.27 -23.04
N PHE A 66 -1.57 -10.44 -22.15
CA PHE A 66 -0.83 -9.76 -21.09
C PHE A 66 -0.73 -10.57 -19.79
N TYR A 67 -1.36 -11.75 -19.76
CA TYR A 67 -1.22 -12.74 -18.70
C TYR A 67 -0.16 -13.77 -19.07
N GLN A 68 0.76 -14.05 -18.15
CA GLN A 68 1.80 -15.06 -18.29
C GLN A 68 1.78 -16.03 -17.12
N ARG A 69 2.03 -17.30 -17.41
CA ARG A 69 2.09 -18.40 -16.45
C ARG A 69 3.35 -19.22 -16.70
N GLY A 70 3.90 -19.80 -15.63
CA GLY A 70 5.03 -20.72 -15.74
C GLY A 70 4.65 -22.00 -16.48
N GLN A 71 5.64 -22.70 -17.04
CA GLN A 71 5.41 -23.97 -17.76
C GLN A 71 4.80 -25.06 -16.86
N GLN A 72 5.05 -25.00 -15.56
CA GLN A 72 4.57 -25.96 -14.56
C GLN A 72 3.36 -25.42 -13.79
N PHE A 73 2.65 -24.41 -14.33
CA PHE A 73 1.53 -23.79 -13.63
C PHE A 73 0.47 -24.81 -13.20
N ASP A 74 0.10 -24.78 -11.93
CA ASP A 74 -0.95 -25.59 -11.35
C ASP A 74 -2.32 -25.06 -11.79
N VAL A 75 -2.83 -25.63 -12.89
CA VAL A 75 -4.13 -25.28 -13.47
C VAL A 75 -5.32 -25.60 -12.55
N THR A 76 -5.11 -26.32 -11.45
CA THR A 76 -6.17 -26.67 -10.50
C THR A 76 -6.37 -25.62 -9.39
N VAL A 77 -5.49 -24.61 -9.32
CA VAL A 77 -5.60 -23.54 -8.33
C VAL A 77 -6.91 -22.76 -8.50
N ASN A 78 -7.64 -22.59 -7.40
CA ASN A 78 -8.88 -21.81 -7.39
C ASN A 78 -8.56 -20.30 -7.58
N ARG A 79 -9.35 -19.62 -8.43
CA ARG A 79 -9.21 -18.19 -8.75
C ARG A 79 -10.08 -17.25 -7.91
N ASP A 80 -10.91 -17.78 -7.03
CA ASP A 80 -11.77 -16.99 -6.15
C ASP A 80 -10.95 -16.14 -5.15
N ARG A 81 -9.71 -16.57 -4.85
CA ARG A 81 -8.82 -15.93 -3.87
C ARG A 81 -7.41 -15.78 -4.42
N ALA A 82 -6.82 -14.60 -4.23
CA ALA A 82 -5.43 -14.38 -4.59
C ALA A 82 -4.74 -13.37 -3.69
N VAL A 83 -3.42 -13.53 -3.59
CA VAL A 83 -2.50 -12.51 -3.10
C VAL A 83 -1.97 -11.72 -4.30
N LEU A 84 -2.07 -10.39 -4.25
CA LEU A 84 -1.63 -9.47 -5.29
C LEU A 84 -0.42 -8.67 -4.81
N MET A 85 0.56 -8.50 -5.69
CA MET A 85 1.70 -7.60 -5.46
C MET A 85 2.11 -6.90 -6.74
N CYS A 86 2.60 -5.67 -6.64
CA CYS A 86 3.16 -4.92 -7.76
C CYS A 86 4.69 -4.96 -7.71
N VAL A 87 5.33 -5.30 -8.83
CA VAL A 87 6.77 -5.59 -8.87
C VAL A 87 7.44 -4.89 -10.05
N HIS A 88 8.62 -4.33 -9.78
CA HIS A 88 9.58 -3.86 -10.78
C HIS A 88 10.96 -4.45 -10.48
N ASP A 89 11.90 -4.34 -11.43
CA ASP A 89 13.20 -5.03 -11.33
C ASP A 89 13.95 -4.78 -10.02
N ALA A 90 13.98 -3.54 -9.53
CA ALA A 90 14.75 -3.17 -8.34
C ALA A 90 14.18 -3.73 -7.02
N VAL A 91 12.96 -4.29 -7.02
CA VAL A 91 12.36 -4.97 -5.85
C VAL A 91 12.12 -6.46 -6.09
N LEU A 92 12.65 -7.02 -7.20
CA LEU A 92 12.49 -8.43 -7.55
C LEU A 92 12.90 -9.37 -6.40
N ALA A 93 14.05 -9.11 -5.79
CA ALA A 93 14.55 -9.95 -4.69
C ALA A 93 13.58 -9.94 -3.49
N MET A 94 12.93 -8.81 -3.19
CA MET A 94 11.94 -8.70 -2.11
C MET A 94 10.66 -9.47 -2.47
N ALA A 95 10.18 -9.34 -3.70
CA ALA A 95 9.00 -10.05 -4.18
C ALA A 95 9.19 -11.58 -4.15
N VAL A 96 10.28 -12.07 -4.75
CA VAL A 96 10.63 -13.50 -4.77
C VAL A 96 10.70 -14.06 -3.36
N SER A 97 11.36 -13.34 -2.44
CA SER A 97 11.48 -13.79 -1.07
C SER A 97 10.17 -13.71 -0.29
N LEU A 98 9.24 -12.79 -0.60
CA LEU A 98 7.91 -12.74 0.00
C LEU A 98 7.04 -13.91 -0.48
N ILE A 99 7.07 -14.20 -1.78
CA ILE A 99 6.34 -15.35 -2.37
C ILE A 99 6.72 -16.63 -1.64
N ARG A 100 8.03 -16.84 -1.40
CA ARG A 100 8.52 -18.02 -0.67
C ARG A 100 8.11 -18.01 0.80
N GLU A 101 8.15 -16.86 1.46
CA GLU A 101 7.67 -16.72 2.83
C GLU A 101 6.18 -17.11 2.95
N LEU A 102 5.33 -16.64 2.03
CA LEU A 102 3.91 -16.99 1.99
C LEU A 102 3.71 -18.51 1.86
N ARG A 103 4.47 -19.18 0.98
CA ARG A 103 4.41 -20.65 0.84
C ARG A 103 4.88 -21.37 2.10
N CYS A 104 5.93 -20.89 2.75
CA CYS A 104 6.39 -21.46 4.03
C CYS A 104 5.39 -21.28 5.17
N LEU A 105 4.54 -20.24 5.11
CA LEU A 105 3.40 -20.03 6.02
C LEU A 105 2.17 -20.86 5.62
N GLY A 106 2.26 -21.71 4.60
CA GLY A 106 1.17 -22.57 4.13
C GLY A 106 0.12 -21.86 3.28
N ASN A 107 0.43 -20.68 2.73
CA ASN A 107 -0.46 -20.05 1.75
C ASN A 107 -0.40 -20.84 0.43
N GLU A 108 -1.56 -21.29 -0.02
CA GLU A 108 -1.72 -22.11 -1.22
C GLU A 108 -2.50 -21.40 -2.32
N GLU A 109 -2.85 -20.13 -2.11
CA GLU A 109 -3.69 -19.35 -3.03
C GLU A 109 -2.90 -18.91 -4.27
N LEU A 110 -3.64 -18.53 -5.31
CA LEU A 110 -3.09 -17.89 -6.49
C LEU A 110 -2.29 -16.64 -6.07
N ILE A 111 -1.11 -16.45 -6.65
CA ILE A 111 -0.37 -15.19 -6.55
C ILE A 111 -0.45 -14.49 -7.90
N GLN A 112 -0.91 -13.24 -7.92
CA GLN A 112 -0.86 -12.41 -9.10
C GLN A 112 0.17 -11.30 -8.91
N VAL A 113 1.21 -11.31 -9.75
CA VAL A 113 2.24 -10.27 -9.82
C VAL A 113 1.89 -9.31 -10.94
N TYR A 114 1.74 -8.05 -10.58
CA TYR A 114 1.39 -6.96 -11.48
C TYR A 114 2.61 -6.11 -11.82
N HIS A 115 2.73 -5.71 -13.08
CA HIS A 115 3.68 -4.71 -13.57
C HIS A 115 3.06 -3.89 -14.71
N CYS A 116 3.78 -2.89 -15.19
CA CYS A 116 3.33 -1.83 -16.07
C CYS A 116 4.30 -1.59 -17.23
N GLY A 117 3.94 -2.15 -18.39
CA GLY A 117 4.68 -2.06 -19.62
C GLY A 117 5.84 -3.04 -19.71
N LEU A 118 6.40 -3.13 -20.92
CA LEU A 118 7.40 -4.14 -21.27
C LEU A 118 8.73 -3.99 -20.52
N ASP A 119 9.12 -2.75 -20.19
CA ASP A 119 10.45 -2.43 -19.62
C ASP A 119 10.49 -2.33 -18.10
N GLU A 120 9.36 -2.48 -17.39
CA GLU A 120 9.37 -2.41 -15.91
C GLU A 120 9.96 -3.68 -15.27
N LEU A 121 9.82 -4.82 -15.97
CA LEU A 121 10.42 -6.09 -15.62
C LEU A 121 11.25 -6.63 -16.78
N SER A 122 12.53 -6.87 -16.52
CA SER A 122 13.44 -7.59 -17.39
C SER A 122 12.96 -9.01 -17.68
N ARG A 123 13.42 -9.59 -18.79
CA ARG A 123 13.07 -10.98 -19.14
C ARG A 123 13.52 -11.95 -18.04
N GLU A 124 14.71 -11.73 -17.50
CA GLU A 124 15.30 -12.55 -16.44
C GLU A 124 14.47 -12.47 -15.14
N ALA A 125 13.94 -11.29 -14.79
CA ALA A 125 13.02 -11.14 -13.67
C ALA A 125 11.73 -11.94 -13.86
N LYS A 126 11.13 -11.87 -15.07
CA LYS A 126 9.92 -12.63 -15.42
C LYS A 126 10.17 -14.14 -15.32
N GLU A 127 11.29 -14.61 -15.86
CA GLU A 127 11.70 -16.02 -15.79
C GLU A 127 11.85 -16.50 -14.34
N ILE A 128 12.48 -15.71 -13.46
CA ILE A 128 12.62 -16.04 -12.04
C ILE A 128 11.26 -16.14 -11.35
N LEU A 129 10.37 -15.15 -11.53
CA LEU A 129 9.04 -15.13 -10.92
C LEU A 129 8.21 -16.35 -11.33
N LEU A 130 8.18 -16.65 -12.63
CA LEU A 130 7.41 -17.78 -13.18
C LEU A 130 8.01 -19.15 -12.82
N ALA A 131 9.29 -19.22 -12.46
CA ALA A 131 9.97 -20.45 -12.06
C ALA A 131 9.87 -20.75 -10.55
N ILE A 132 9.73 -19.71 -9.70
CA ILE A 132 9.83 -19.89 -8.24
C ILE A 132 8.53 -20.37 -7.58
N ASP A 133 7.40 -20.21 -8.27
CA ASP A 133 6.08 -20.59 -7.79
C ASP A 133 5.20 -21.06 -8.93
N ASN A 134 4.63 -22.26 -8.80
CA ASN A 134 3.76 -22.85 -9.81
C ASN A 134 2.30 -22.36 -9.73
N ARG A 135 1.97 -21.48 -8.79
CA ARG A 135 0.64 -20.85 -8.66
C ARG A 135 0.72 -19.34 -8.85
N LEU A 136 1.71 -18.89 -9.62
CA LEU A 136 1.93 -17.47 -9.93
C LEU A 136 1.47 -17.12 -11.35
N GLU A 137 0.76 -16.01 -11.46
CA GLU A 137 0.47 -15.32 -12.71
C GLU A 137 1.21 -13.99 -12.73
N LEU A 138 1.78 -13.66 -13.89
CA LEU A 138 2.39 -12.36 -14.14
C LEU A 138 1.53 -11.57 -15.13
N ILE A 139 1.22 -10.32 -14.80
CA ILE A 139 0.27 -9.49 -15.54
C ILE A 139 0.86 -8.12 -15.87
N ASP A 140 0.89 -7.77 -17.15
CA ASP A 140 1.13 -6.39 -17.61
C ASP A 140 -0.19 -5.61 -17.66
N VAL A 141 -0.57 -5.03 -16.51
CA VAL A 141 -1.87 -4.35 -16.36
C VAL A 141 -1.96 -3.07 -17.18
N CYS A 142 -0.85 -2.36 -17.33
CA CYS A 142 -0.84 -1.13 -18.10
C CYS A 142 -1.10 -1.41 -19.58
N SER A 143 -0.46 -2.42 -20.14
CA SER A 143 -0.66 -2.79 -21.54
C SER A 143 -2.04 -3.40 -21.78
N ASP A 144 -2.56 -4.24 -20.87
CA ASP A 144 -3.92 -4.79 -20.98
C ASP A 144 -5.00 -3.70 -21.00
N LEU A 145 -4.95 -2.78 -20.03
CA LEU A 145 -5.94 -1.71 -19.93
C LEU A 145 -5.84 -0.69 -21.08
N ALA A 146 -4.64 -0.48 -21.63
CA ALA A 146 -4.44 0.36 -22.81
C ALA A 146 -4.94 -0.30 -24.10
N ASP A 147 -4.73 -1.61 -24.26
CA ASP A 147 -5.25 -2.39 -25.38
C ASP A 147 -6.79 -2.37 -25.38
N ARG A 148 -7.38 -2.60 -24.21
CA ARG A 148 -8.84 -2.55 -23.97
C ARG A 148 -9.44 -1.13 -23.99
N LYS A 149 -8.63 -0.09 -24.19
CA LYS A 149 -9.04 1.32 -24.22
C LYS A 149 -9.72 1.81 -22.94
N VAL A 150 -9.41 1.19 -21.80
CA VAL A 150 -9.81 1.68 -20.47
C VAL A 150 -8.98 2.90 -20.07
N ILE A 151 -7.69 2.88 -20.42
CA ILE A 151 -6.78 4.02 -20.27
C ILE A 151 -6.06 4.27 -21.60
N SER A 152 -5.50 5.46 -21.80
CA SER A 152 -4.63 5.75 -22.95
C SER A 152 -3.19 5.31 -22.70
N ASP A 153 -2.39 5.13 -23.76
CA ASP A 153 -0.97 4.81 -23.63
C ASP A 153 -0.20 5.86 -22.80
N GLY A 154 -0.52 7.14 -23.01
CA GLY A 154 0.05 8.24 -22.23
C GLY A 154 -0.34 8.20 -20.75
N MET A 155 -1.53 7.69 -20.42
CA MET A 155 -1.97 7.49 -19.04
C MET A 155 -1.29 6.26 -18.43
N ALA A 156 -1.18 5.16 -19.17
CA ALA A 156 -0.49 3.93 -18.74
C ALA A 156 0.96 4.21 -18.30
N ALA A 157 1.67 5.08 -19.02
CA ALA A 157 3.02 5.52 -18.66
C ALA A 157 3.13 6.23 -17.28
N LYS A 158 2.02 6.61 -16.64
CA LYS A 158 1.98 7.27 -15.33
C LYS A 158 1.81 6.30 -14.15
N PHE A 159 1.78 4.99 -14.39
CA PHE A 159 1.51 3.97 -13.37
C PHE A 159 2.72 3.12 -12.96
N ARG A 160 3.93 3.39 -13.46
CA ARG A 160 5.20 2.80 -12.95
C ARG A 160 5.60 3.41 -11.59
N ASN A 161 4.75 3.24 -10.58
CA ASN A 161 4.88 3.76 -9.21
C ASN A 161 3.79 3.14 -8.30
N TRP A 162 3.64 3.62 -7.07
CA TRP A 162 2.66 3.12 -6.09
C TRP A 162 1.21 3.06 -6.61
N TRP A 163 0.84 3.90 -7.58
CA TRP A 163 -0.50 3.89 -8.16
C TRP A 163 -0.83 2.62 -8.97
N ALA A 164 0.15 1.76 -9.26
CA ALA A 164 -0.09 0.44 -9.83
C ALA A 164 -0.98 -0.44 -8.93
N LYS A 165 -0.91 -0.28 -7.60
CA LYS A 165 -1.69 -1.07 -6.63
C LYS A 165 -3.21 -0.96 -6.83
N PRO A 166 -3.82 0.24 -6.79
CA PRO A 166 -5.26 0.38 -7.06
C PRO A 166 -5.62 0.01 -8.50
N LEU A 167 -4.70 0.17 -9.47
CA LEU A 167 -4.91 -0.30 -10.83
C LEU A 167 -5.01 -1.83 -10.90
N ALA A 168 -4.16 -2.54 -10.17
CA ALA A 168 -4.19 -4.00 -10.04
C ALA A 168 -5.48 -4.48 -9.34
N MET A 169 -5.88 -3.82 -8.24
CA MET A 169 -7.14 -4.08 -7.54
C MET A 169 -8.36 -3.89 -8.46
N TYR A 170 -8.38 -2.82 -9.26
CA TYR A 170 -9.41 -2.59 -10.27
C TYR A 170 -9.41 -3.70 -11.33
N HIS A 171 -8.24 -4.05 -11.86
CA HIS A 171 -8.07 -4.94 -13.01
C HIS A 171 -8.39 -6.42 -12.73
N THR A 172 -7.95 -6.95 -11.58
CA THR A 172 -7.99 -8.40 -11.32
C THR A 172 -9.39 -9.01 -11.47
N ASP A 173 -9.46 -10.22 -12.01
CA ASP A 173 -10.66 -11.05 -12.12
C ASP A 173 -10.98 -11.81 -10.81
N VAL A 174 -10.08 -11.76 -9.83
CA VAL A 174 -10.21 -12.45 -8.54
C VAL A 174 -11.20 -11.73 -7.65
N ARG A 175 -12.09 -12.47 -6.98
CA ARG A 175 -13.06 -11.91 -6.03
C ARG A 175 -12.41 -11.46 -4.73
N HIS A 176 -11.75 -12.37 -4.01
CA HIS A 176 -11.20 -12.12 -2.69
C HIS A 176 -9.70 -11.82 -2.75
N VAL A 177 -9.39 -10.54 -2.80
CA VAL A 177 -8.03 -10.01 -2.99
C VAL A 177 -7.37 -9.71 -1.65
N ILE A 178 -6.13 -10.15 -1.50
CA ILE A 178 -5.17 -9.63 -0.50
C ILE A 178 -4.06 -8.93 -1.28
N LEU A 179 -4.05 -7.60 -1.33
CA LEU A 179 -2.98 -6.82 -1.93
C LEU A 179 -1.92 -6.51 -0.87
N MET A 180 -0.64 -6.74 -1.20
CA MET A 180 0.48 -6.62 -0.26
C MET A 180 1.68 -5.89 -0.87
N ASP A 181 2.40 -5.18 -0.02
CA ASP A 181 3.72 -4.67 -0.34
C ASP A 181 4.77 -5.79 -0.35
N VAL A 182 5.76 -5.68 -1.25
CA VAL A 182 6.80 -6.71 -1.39
C VAL A 182 7.82 -6.70 -0.25
N ASP A 183 7.92 -5.59 0.49
CA ASP A 183 8.79 -5.41 1.64
C ASP A 183 8.10 -5.70 2.99
N ASP A 184 6.94 -6.33 2.96
CA ASP A 184 6.29 -6.86 4.14
C ASP A 184 7.04 -8.09 4.70
N ILE A 185 7.13 -8.13 6.03
CA ILE A 185 7.57 -9.26 6.84
C ILE A 185 6.34 -9.79 7.57
N ILE A 186 5.84 -10.94 7.11
CA ILE A 186 4.60 -11.54 7.60
C ILE A 186 4.91 -12.60 8.66
N ILE A 187 4.14 -12.60 9.75
CA ILE A 187 4.32 -13.55 10.86
C ILE A 187 3.36 -14.75 10.74
N LYS A 188 2.20 -14.56 10.12
CA LYS A 188 1.14 -15.56 9.98
C LYS A 188 0.52 -15.49 8.59
N ASN A 189 0.06 -16.63 8.07
CA ASN A 189 -0.59 -16.67 6.75
C ASN A 189 -1.72 -15.61 6.66
N PRO A 190 -1.61 -14.61 5.76
CA PRO A 190 -2.57 -13.51 5.71
C PRO A 190 -3.95 -13.95 5.25
N ALA A 191 -4.09 -15.14 4.67
CA ALA A 191 -5.39 -15.72 4.29
C ALA A 191 -6.35 -15.83 5.49
N THR A 192 -5.83 -16.02 6.72
CA THR A 192 -6.66 -16.12 7.93
C THR A 192 -7.40 -14.82 8.25
N LEU A 193 -6.99 -13.68 7.69
CA LEU A 193 -7.68 -12.41 7.87
C LEU A 193 -9.09 -12.43 7.29
N ARG A 194 -9.36 -13.29 6.30
CA ARG A 194 -10.70 -13.44 5.73
C ARG A 194 -11.69 -14.13 6.68
N ASP A 195 -11.19 -14.82 7.70
CA ASP A 195 -12.01 -15.47 8.72
C ASP A 195 -12.43 -14.51 9.84
N LEU A 196 -11.86 -13.30 9.87
CA LEU A 196 -12.14 -12.31 10.91
C LEU A 196 -13.46 -11.59 10.67
N GLU A 197 -14.09 -11.18 11.77
CA GLU A 197 -15.44 -10.59 11.75
C GLU A 197 -15.52 -9.34 10.88
N GLY A 198 -14.47 -8.50 10.89
CA GLY A 198 -14.39 -7.30 10.06
C GLY A 198 -14.54 -7.60 8.56
N TYR A 199 -13.76 -8.57 8.06
CA TYR A 199 -13.82 -9.02 6.67
C TYR A 199 -15.15 -9.72 6.37
N LYS A 200 -15.61 -10.63 7.24
CA LYS A 200 -16.88 -11.33 7.06
C LYS A 200 -18.08 -10.38 6.98
N THR A 201 -18.03 -9.26 7.71
CA THR A 201 -19.11 -8.25 7.77
C THR A 201 -19.08 -7.29 6.59
N THR A 202 -17.91 -6.78 6.22
CA THR A 202 -17.82 -5.67 5.23
C THR A 202 -17.17 -6.08 3.91
N GLY A 203 -16.51 -7.22 3.85
CA GLY A 203 -15.68 -7.63 2.72
C GLY A 203 -14.34 -6.90 2.65
N THR A 204 -13.98 -6.08 3.64
CA THR A 204 -12.70 -5.38 3.65
C THR A 204 -11.97 -5.53 4.98
N THR A 205 -10.66 -5.32 4.95
CA THR A 205 -9.83 -5.11 6.14
C THR A 205 -8.75 -4.10 5.78
N PHE A 206 -8.84 -2.90 6.34
CA PHE A 206 -7.86 -1.81 6.17
C PHE A 206 -7.10 -1.53 7.46
N PHE A 207 -5.95 -0.89 7.37
CA PHE A 207 -5.10 -0.57 8.52
C PHE A 207 -4.83 0.93 8.58
N TYR A 208 -4.65 1.45 9.80
CA TYR A 208 -4.38 2.88 9.98
C TYR A 208 -2.90 3.20 9.77
N ASP A 209 -2.61 4.35 9.18
CA ASP A 209 -1.25 4.92 9.14
C ASP A 209 -0.97 5.74 10.41
N ARG A 210 0.25 6.27 10.50
CA ARG A 210 0.73 7.17 11.56
C ARG A 210 -0.09 8.45 11.61
N VAL A 211 -0.26 8.96 12.82
CA VAL A 211 -0.98 10.21 13.07
C VAL A 211 0.01 11.38 13.03
N HIS A 212 0.04 12.08 11.90
CA HIS A 212 0.85 13.29 11.75
C HIS A 212 0.13 14.54 12.27
N ALA A 213 0.52 15.00 13.45
CA ALA A 213 0.00 16.25 14.02
C ALA A 213 0.35 17.46 13.14
N ASN A 214 -0.58 18.42 13.04
CA ASN A 214 -0.43 19.64 12.24
C ASN A 214 -0.16 19.42 10.74
N CYS A 215 -0.48 18.24 10.20
CA CYS A 215 -0.29 17.98 8.78
C CYS A 215 -1.45 18.56 7.95
N THR A 216 -1.16 19.49 7.05
CA THR A 216 -2.14 20.18 6.19
C THR A 216 -2.01 19.79 4.72
N GLU A 217 -1.53 18.59 4.45
CA GLU A 217 -1.37 18.03 3.11
C GLU A 217 -2.48 17.01 2.82
N PHE A 218 -2.54 16.52 1.58
CA PHE A 218 -3.37 15.38 1.18
C PHE A 218 -4.84 15.55 1.56
N VAL A 219 -5.44 14.54 2.22
CA VAL A 219 -6.85 14.56 2.64
C VAL A 219 -7.17 15.71 3.62
N ASN A 220 -6.18 16.23 4.35
CA ASN A 220 -6.34 17.39 5.23
C ASN A 220 -5.88 18.72 4.58
N GLY A 221 -5.52 18.69 3.30
CA GLY A 221 -5.15 19.87 2.55
C GLY A 221 -6.34 20.78 2.24
N VAL A 222 -6.03 21.99 1.79
CA VAL A 222 -7.04 22.96 1.31
C VAL A 222 -7.16 22.84 -0.20
N ASP A 223 -8.37 22.60 -0.69
CA ASP A 223 -8.71 22.64 -2.11
C ASP A 223 -9.51 23.92 -2.38
N ARG A 224 -8.78 24.97 -2.79
CA ARG A 224 -9.25 26.36 -2.98
C ARG A 224 -9.74 27.00 -1.68
N ASP A 225 -10.98 26.75 -1.29
CA ASP A 225 -11.73 27.48 -0.26
C ASP A 225 -12.11 26.61 0.95
N SER A 226 -11.90 25.29 0.87
CA SER A 226 -12.30 24.35 1.91
C SER A 226 -11.33 23.17 2.01
N LYS A 227 -11.39 22.46 3.13
CA LYS A 227 -10.64 21.22 3.34
C LYS A 227 -11.06 20.17 2.30
N TYR A 228 -10.07 19.45 1.75
CA TYR A 228 -10.26 18.52 0.63
C TYR A 228 -11.39 17.51 0.89
N LEU A 229 -11.34 16.75 1.99
CA LEU A 229 -12.37 15.74 2.29
C LEU A 229 -13.79 16.34 2.40
N HIS A 230 -13.90 17.49 3.08
CA HIS A 230 -15.18 18.19 3.25
C HIS A 230 -15.75 18.61 1.90
N LYS A 231 -14.89 19.08 1.00
CA LYS A 231 -15.27 19.48 -0.36
C LYS A 231 -15.62 18.26 -1.22
N LEU A 232 -14.79 17.22 -1.18
CA LEU A 232 -14.97 15.97 -1.92
C LEU A 232 -16.38 15.43 -1.67
N PHE A 233 -16.74 15.14 -0.41
CA PHE A 233 -18.05 14.56 -0.12
C PHE A 233 -19.22 15.48 -0.51
N ARG A 234 -19.08 16.80 -0.37
CA ARG A 234 -20.15 17.75 -0.75
C ARG A 234 -20.31 17.93 -2.26
N THR A 235 -19.25 17.76 -3.04
CA THR A 235 -19.21 18.18 -4.45
C THR A 235 -18.93 17.05 -5.43
N PHE A 236 -18.73 15.83 -4.93
CA PHE A 236 -18.54 14.65 -5.77
C PHE A 236 -19.72 14.44 -6.71
N ASN A 237 -19.44 14.04 -7.95
CA ASN A 237 -20.46 13.85 -8.98
C ASN A 237 -21.07 12.44 -8.91
N TYR A 238 -21.89 12.19 -7.90
CA TYR A 238 -22.58 10.91 -7.67
C TYR A 238 -23.38 10.41 -8.89
N SER A 239 -24.02 11.33 -9.63
CA SER A 239 -24.79 10.98 -10.84
C SER A 239 -23.93 10.38 -11.95
N ARG A 240 -22.62 10.69 -12.00
CA ARG A 240 -21.70 10.07 -12.97
C ARG A 240 -21.57 8.56 -12.75
N PHE A 241 -21.79 8.09 -11.53
CA PHE A 241 -21.65 6.68 -11.14
C PHE A 241 -23.01 6.02 -10.86
N ASN A 242 -24.09 6.58 -11.41
CA ASN A 242 -25.47 6.11 -11.23
C ASN A 242 -25.93 6.05 -9.76
N MET A 243 -25.36 6.89 -8.90
CA MET A 243 -25.73 6.99 -7.49
C MET A 243 -26.79 8.07 -7.29
N THR A 244 -27.83 7.77 -6.53
CA THR A 244 -28.95 8.70 -6.24
C THR A 244 -28.69 9.58 -5.02
N GLU A 245 -28.00 9.04 -4.02
CA GLU A 245 -27.67 9.74 -2.79
C GLU A 245 -26.41 10.59 -2.98
N ARG A 246 -26.43 11.83 -2.49
CA ARG A 246 -25.42 12.85 -2.84
C ARG A 246 -24.49 13.28 -1.71
N PHE A 247 -24.91 13.14 -0.46
CA PHE A 247 -24.09 13.54 0.68
C PHE A 247 -24.50 12.69 1.86
N ALA A 248 -23.83 11.55 2.01
CA ALA A 248 -24.10 10.63 3.10
C ALA A 248 -22.79 10.07 3.69
N PRO A 249 -21.89 10.96 4.19
CA PRO A 249 -20.69 10.48 4.87
C PRO A 249 -21.09 9.60 6.07
N SER A 250 -20.43 8.46 6.19
CA SER A 250 -20.63 7.49 7.27
C SER A 250 -20.25 8.08 8.63
N GLN A 251 -20.81 7.54 9.70
CA GLN A 251 -20.39 7.92 11.06
C GLN A 251 -18.90 7.61 11.30
N HIS A 252 -18.38 6.59 10.62
CA HIS A 252 -16.98 6.25 10.67
C HIS A 252 -16.10 7.39 10.12
N VAL A 253 -16.36 7.87 8.90
CA VAL A 253 -15.55 8.96 8.34
C VAL A 253 -15.73 10.26 9.11
N LEU A 254 -16.94 10.57 9.59
CA LEU A 254 -17.18 11.80 10.36
C LEU A 254 -16.38 11.83 11.67
N GLY A 255 -16.12 10.67 12.27
CA GLY A 255 -15.27 10.51 13.46
C GLY A 255 -13.79 10.29 13.16
N SER A 256 -13.40 10.17 11.88
CA SER A 256 -12.04 9.82 11.49
C SER A 256 -11.04 10.95 11.76
N PHE A 257 -9.78 10.58 11.96
CA PHE A 257 -8.73 11.57 12.25
C PHE A 257 -8.43 12.43 11.02
N ALA A 258 -8.50 11.85 9.82
CA ALA A 258 -8.40 12.61 8.57
C ALA A 258 -9.52 13.65 8.42
N TYR A 259 -10.78 13.28 8.63
CA TYR A 259 -11.91 14.21 8.43
C TYR A 259 -11.94 15.33 9.48
N THR A 260 -11.61 15.00 10.73
CA THR A 260 -11.50 15.97 11.84
C THR A 260 -10.23 16.80 11.80
N GLY A 261 -9.34 16.55 10.83
CA GLY A 261 -8.14 17.34 10.58
C GLY A 261 -6.97 17.07 11.54
N LYS A 262 -7.00 15.94 12.25
CA LYS A 262 -5.96 15.50 13.18
C LYS A 262 -4.76 14.86 12.47
N THR A 263 -4.96 14.37 11.24
CA THR A 263 -3.89 13.83 10.39
C THR A 263 -4.19 14.01 8.91
N CYS A 264 -3.17 13.92 8.08
CA CYS A 264 -3.26 13.88 6.62
C CYS A 264 -3.12 12.48 6.03
N HIS A 265 -2.93 11.45 6.87
CA HIS A 265 -2.84 10.05 6.48
C HIS A 265 -3.81 9.21 7.31
N GLU A 266 -4.82 8.66 6.68
CA GLU A 266 -5.77 7.78 7.36
C GLU A 266 -5.32 6.34 7.28
N MET A 267 -4.94 5.90 6.09
CA MET A 267 -4.79 4.49 5.75
C MET A 267 -3.35 4.12 5.43
N ASP A 268 -2.93 2.97 5.93
CA ASP A 268 -1.75 2.24 5.48
C ASP A 268 -2.17 1.25 4.38
N SER A 269 -1.50 1.27 3.23
CA SER A 269 -1.79 0.38 2.08
C SER A 269 -0.72 -0.68 1.82
N SER A 270 0.08 -1.01 2.85
CA SER A 270 0.99 -2.15 2.78
C SER A 270 0.24 -3.49 2.78
N LEU A 271 -0.94 -3.55 3.40
CA LEU A 271 -1.84 -4.70 3.31
C LEU A 271 -3.29 -4.24 3.12
N VAL A 272 -3.94 -4.69 2.05
CA VAL A 272 -5.32 -4.29 1.71
C VAL A 272 -6.14 -5.52 1.33
N LEU A 273 -7.25 -5.75 2.03
CA LEU A 273 -8.16 -6.86 1.75
C LEU A 273 -9.49 -6.35 1.19
N VAL A 274 -9.94 -6.96 0.09
CA VAL A 274 -11.21 -6.62 -0.58
C VAL A 274 -11.90 -7.87 -1.13
N ASP A 275 -13.19 -8.04 -0.83
CA ASP A 275 -14.15 -8.87 -1.57
C ASP A 275 -14.77 -7.99 -2.67
N LYS A 276 -14.31 -8.17 -3.91
CA LYS A 276 -14.73 -7.36 -5.06
C LYS A 276 -16.20 -7.53 -5.41
N GLU A 277 -16.78 -8.71 -5.15
CA GLU A 277 -18.22 -8.92 -5.38
C GLU A 277 -19.04 -8.05 -4.43
N ARG A 278 -18.63 -8.00 -3.15
CA ARG A 278 -19.31 -7.17 -2.15
C ARG A 278 -19.05 -5.68 -2.33
N ALA A 279 -17.85 -5.29 -2.75
CA ALA A 279 -17.53 -3.91 -3.08
C ALA A 279 -18.39 -3.40 -4.26
N GLY A 280 -18.60 -4.26 -5.26
CA GLY A 280 -19.37 -3.95 -6.45
C GLY A 280 -18.62 -3.06 -7.45
N GLN A 281 -19.15 -3.00 -8.67
CA GLN A 281 -18.51 -2.28 -9.78
C GLN A 281 -18.39 -0.77 -9.51
N THR A 282 -19.37 -0.16 -8.83
CA THR A 282 -19.34 1.28 -8.50
C THR A 282 -18.10 1.67 -7.69
N VAL A 283 -17.70 0.86 -6.70
CA VAL A 283 -16.47 1.11 -5.93
C VAL A 283 -15.24 1.03 -6.84
N MET A 284 -15.19 0.04 -7.73
CA MET A 284 -14.08 -0.13 -8.68
C MET A 284 -13.98 1.03 -9.67
N ASP A 285 -15.11 1.50 -10.20
CA ASP A 285 -15.15 2.65 -11.12
C ASP A 285 -14.74 3.95 -10.44
N ILE A 286 -15.16 4.16 -9.19
CA ILE A 286 -14.75 5.32 -8.38
C ILE A 286 -13.25 5.24 -8.06
N MET A 287 -12.72 4.07 -7.71
CA MET A 287 -11.29 3.84 -7.51
C MET A 287 -10.50 4.18 -8.79
N LEU A 288 -10.95 3.70 -9.96
CA LEU A 288 -10.32 4.04 -11.23
C LEU A 288 -10.36 5.55 -11.49
N TRP A 289 -11.49 6.22 -11.21
CA TRP A 289 -11.59 7.68 -11.35
C TRP A 289 -10.62 8.42 -10.43
N PHE A 290 -10.47 7.97 -9.18
CA PHE A 290 -9.53 8.58 -8.24
C PHE A 290 -8.09 8.57 -8.78
N ILE A 291 -7.68 7.46 -9.40
CA ILE A 291 -6.29 7.27 -9.85
C ILE A 291 -6.02 7.79 -11.27
N THR A 292 -7.06 7.97 -12.10
CA THR A 292 -6.91 8.45 -13.49
C THR A 292 -7.34 9.90 -13.70
N VAL A 293 -8.15 10.46 -12.79
CA VAL A 293 -8.67 11.83 -12.91
C VAL A 293 -8.29 12.66 -11.68
N GLU A 294 -8.72 12.23 -10.50
CA GLU A 294 -8.63 13.07 -9.30
C GLU A 294 -7.20 13.32 -8.85
N ARG A 295 -6.36 12.28 -8.88
CA ARG A 295 -4.92 12.34 -8.62
C ARG A 295 -4.21 13.44 -9.40
N PHE A 296 -4.61 13.68 -10.65
CA PHE A 296 -3.99 14.69 -11.52
C PHE A 296 -4.57 16.09 -11.31
N ARG A 297 -5.73 16.19 -10.67
CA ARG A 297 -6.36 17.47 -10.29
C ARG A 297 -5.89 17.93 -8.92
N TYR A 298 -5.76 17.02 -7.96
CA TYR A 298 -5.41 17.30 -6.57
C TYR A 298 -4.61 16.14 -5.97
N ALA A 299 -3.51 16.45 -5.29
CA ALA A 299 -2.70 15.48 -4.57
C ALA A 299 -3.37 15.11 -3.24
N TYR A 300 -4.40 14.25 -3.30
CA TYR A 300 -5.20 13.87 -2.12
C TYR A 300 -4.54 12.83 -1.22
N SER A 301 -3.44 12.20 -1.65
CA SER A 301 -2.81 11.07 -0.96
C SER A 301 -1.31 11.05 -1.23
N PHE A 302 -0.53 10.56 -0.27
CA PHE A 302 0.86 10.18 -0.51
C PHE A 302 0.87 8.80 -1.18
N GLY A 303 1.03 8.79 -2.50
CA GLY A 303 0.82 7.58 -3.28
C GLY A 303 -0.64 7.14 -3.24
N ASP A 304 -0.87 5.84 -3.23
CA ASP A 304 -2.19 5.20 -3.41
C ASP A 304 -3.05 5.11 -2.15
N LYS A 305 -2.48 5.33 -0.96
CA LYS A 305 -3.04 4.81 0.30
C LYS A 305 -4.48 5.20 0.60
N GLU A 306 -4.84 6.47 0.39
CA GLU A 306 -6.19 6.96 0.72
C GLU A 306 -7.25 6.52 -0.30
N THR A 307 -6.85 6.01 -1.47
CA THR A 307 -7.74 5.66 -2.58
C THR A 307 -8.75 4.59 -2.19
N PHE A 308 -8.29 3.56 -1.46
CA PHE A 308 -9.10 2.38 -1.18
C PHE A 308 -10.31 2.74 -0.33
N TRP A 309 -10.10 3.29 0.87
CA TRP A 309 -11.23 3.63 1.74
C TRP A 309 -12.08 4.77 1.19
N LEU A 310 -11.49 5.75 0.47
CA LEU A 310 -12.26 6.82 -0.17
C LEU A 310 -13.22 6.29 -1.24
N ALA A 311 -12.80 5.29 -2.02
CA ALA A 311 -13.67 4.69 -3.02
C ALA A 311 -14.89 4.01 -2.38
N PHE A 312 -14.71 3.31 -1.26
CA PHE A 312 -15.83 2.71 -0.51
C PHE A 312 -16.72 3.77 0.14
N GLU A 313 -16.13 4.75 0.81
CA GLU A 313 -16.87 5.82 1.50
C GLU A 313 -17.71 6.63 0.51
N VAL A 314 -17.14 7.05 -0.62
CA VAL A 314 -17.87 7.80 -1.65
C VAL A 314 -18.91 6.93 -2.36
N ALA A 315 -18.70 5.61 -2.47
CA ALA A 315 -19.70 4.68 -3.00
C ALA A 315 -20.83 4.35 -2.01
N HIS A 316 -20.77 4.87 -0.78
CA HIS A 316 -21.66 4.51 0.34
C HIS A 316 -21.65 3.00 0.65
N MET A 317 -20.51 2.35 0.43
CA MET A 317 -20.33 0.93 0.69
C MET A 317 -19.67 0.70 2.07
N PRO A 318 -20.10 -0.32 2.83
CA PRO A 318 -19.48 -0.62 4.11
C PRO A 318 -18.00 -0.99 3.94
N TYR A 319 -17.16 -0.55 4.87
CA TYR A 319 -15.78 -0.98 4.99
C TYR A 319 -15.36 -1.03 6.46
N THR A 320 -14.30 -1.76 6.78
CA THR A 320 -13.73 -1.73 8.14
C THR A 320 -12.23 -1.45 8.14
N PHE A 321 -11.82 -0.71 9.15
CA PHE A 321 -10.42 -0.62 9.57
C PHE A 321 -10.17 -1.59 10.73
N SER A 322 -8.91 -1.95 10.94
CA SER A 322 -8.43 -2.58 12.15
C SER A 322 -8.86 -1.76 13.38
N PRO A 323 -9.27 -2.39 14.49
CA PRO A 323 -9.60 -1.68 15.72
C PRO A 323 -8.37 -1.06 16.40
N TRP A 324 -7.17 -1.44 15.97
CA TRP A 324 -5.90 -1.04 16.56
C TRP A 324 -5.24 0.09 15.79
N GLY A 325 -4.59 1.00 16.51
CA GLY A 325 -3.69 1.99 15.90
C GLY A 325 -2.42 1.34 15.37
N VAL A 326 -1.70 2.10 14.52
CA VAL A 326 -0.41 1.69 13.99
C VAL A 326 0.63 1.49 15.11
N SER A 327 1.52 0.52 14.92
CA SER A 327 2.72 0.33 15.71
C SER A 327 3.96 0.54 14.85
N VAL A 328 5.14 0.55 15.46
CA VAL A 328 6.42 0.50 14.75
C VAL A 328 7.37 -0.48 15.41
N VAL A 329 8.32 -0.99 14.64
CA VAL A 329 9.50 -1.71 15.12
C VAL A 329 10.68 -0.76 15.21
N ASN A 330 11.49 -0.86 16.27
CA ASN A 330 12.60 0.05 16.48
C ASN A 330 13.66 -0.06 15.36
N SER A 331 13.96 1.05 14.69
CA SER A 331 14.99 1.12 13.66
C SER A 331 16.36 1.52 14.20
N MET A 332 16.45 2.11 15.39
CA MET A 332 17.73 2.55 15.96
C MET A 332 18.39 1.40 16.75
N PRO A 333 19.56 0.89 16.32
CA PRO A 333 20.23 -0.23 17.01
C PRO A 333 20.91 0.17 18.32
N ASN A 334 21.15 1.47 18.55
CA ASN A 334 22.03 1.94 19.62
C ASN A 334 21.32 2.81 20.67
N LYS A 335 21.07 2.21 21.84
CA LYS A 335 20.54 2.87 23.05
C LYS A 335 19.23 3.62 22.83
N ASP A 336 18.41 3.17 21.87
CA ASP A 336 17.14 3.81 21.53
C ASP A 336 16.25 3.93 22.77
N MET A 337 16.05 2.80 23.48
CA MET A 337 15.19 2.76 24.67
C MET A 337 15.71 3.61 25.83
N ASN A 338 17.03 3.83 25.91
CA ASN A 338 17.61 4.72 26.90
C ASN A 338 17.42 6.20 26.55
N LYS A 339 17.38 6.55 25.26
CA LYS A 339 17.22 7.93 24.76
C LYS A 339 15.75 8.33 24.63
N HIS A 340 14.91 7.35 24.31
CA HIS A 340 13.50 7.47 23.97
C HIS A 340 12.70 6.37 24.69
N PRO A 341 12.57 6.44 26.03
CA PRO A 341 11.91 5.38 26.80
C PRO A 341 10.39 5.29 26.60
N ASP A 342 9.77 6.36 26.07
CA ASP A 342 8.34 6.48 25.85
C ASP A 342 7.95 6.59 24.37
N SER A 343 8.93 6.50 23.46
CA SER A 343 8.77 6.82 22.04
C SER A 343 9.56 5.84 21.19
N LEU A 344 8.98 5.38 20.08
CA LEU A 344 9.64 4.43 19.17
C LEU A 344 9.60 4.95 17.74
N CYS A 345 10.69 4.80 17.00
CA CYS A 345 10.76 5.18 15.59
C CYS A 345 11.17 3.99 14.74
N GLY A 346 10.49 3.80 13.61
CA GLY A 346 10.91 2.82 12.61
C GLY A 346 9.79 2.30 11.73
N SER A 347 10.01 1.11 11.18
CA SER A 347 9.12 0.41 10.23
C SER A 347 7.71 0.20 10.79
N ILE A 348 6.68 0.37 9.96
CA ILE A 348 5.27 0.18 10.35
C ILE A 348 5.07 -1.27 10.79
N LEU A 349 4.36 -1.46 11.88
CA LEU A 349 3.87 -2.75 12.35
C LEU A 349 2.36 -2.68 12.51
N GLN A 350 1.66 -3.71 12.06
CA GLN A 350 0.23 -3.87 12.32
C GLN A 350 -0.03 -5.13 13.14
N TYR A 351 -1.03 -5.03 14.01
CA TYR A 351 -1.54 -6.14 14.81
C TYR A 351 -2.68 -6.86 14.10
N LEU A 352 -2.92 -8.12 14.47
CA LEU A 352 -4.10 -8.86 14.03
C LEU A 352 -5.38 -8.07 14.40
N PRO A 353 -6.30 -7.80 13.46
CA PRO A 353 -7.46 -6.94 13.68
C PRO A 353 -8.63 -7.69 14.36
N GLU A 354 -8.34 -8.33 15.50
CA GLU A 354 -9.32 -9.03 16.34
C GLU A 354 -9.58 -8.27 17.65
N ASN A 355 -10.84 -8.32 18.10
CA ASN A 355 -11.31 -7.75 19.37
C ASN A 355 -11.53 -8.86 20.41
N ASN A 356 -10.51 -9.68 20.70
CA ASN A 356 -10.68 -10.83 21.61
C ASN A 356 -10.63 -10.47 23.10
N GLY A 357 -11.11 -9.28 23.49
CA GLY A 357 -11.08 -8.84 24.89
C GLY A 357 -9.68 -8.93 25.52
N SER A 358 -9.63 -9.00 26.84
CA SER A 358 -8.41 -9.03 27.66
C SER A 358 -7.55 -10.29 27.54
N ASP A 359 -7.73 -11.12 26.50
CA ASP A 359 -6.84 -12.25 26.26
C ASP A 359 -5.54 -11.70 25.65
N ASP A 360 -4.50 -11.72 26.48
CA ASP A 360 -3.23 -10.98 26.38
C ASP A 360 -2.32 -11.42 25.22
N ARG A 361 -2.85 -12.17 24.25
CA ARG A 361 -2.11 -12.57 23.05
C ARG A 361 -2.10 -11.41 22.07
N MET A 362 -1.11 -10.54 22.26
CA MET A 362 -0.70 -9.52 21.30
C MET A 362 -0.14 -10.20 20.05
N GLU A 363 -1.01 -10.57 19.10
CA GLU A 363 -0.55 -11.17 17.85
C GLU A 363 -0.15 -10.08 16.85
N MET A 364 1.15 -9.99 16.59
CA MET A 364 1.69 -9.25 15.45
C MET A 364 1.22 -9.88 14.14
N LEU A 365 0.81 -9.05 13.18
CA LEU A 365 0.41 -9.52 11.85
C LEU A 365 1.57 -9.39 10.86
N TYR A 366 2.03 -8.15 10.65
CA TYR A 366 3.12 -7.85 9.73
C TYR A 366 3.92 -6.62 10.14
N VAL A 367 5.12 -6.52 9.56
CA VAL A 367 5.95 -5.32 9.58
C VAL A 367 6.26 -4.91 8.14
N ASN A 368 5.89 -3.69 7.75
CA ASN A 368 6.30 -3.10 6.47
C ASN A 368 7.63 -2.39 6.66
N GLY A 369 8.71 -2.92 6.06
CA GLY A 369 10.02 -2.38 6.31
C GLY A 369 11.12 -2.88 5.38
N LYS A 370 11.28 -2.21 4.23
CA LYS A 370 12.46 -2.33 3.37
C LYS A 370 13.78 -2.30 4.14
N ALA A 371 13.92 -1.39 5.11
CA ALA A 371 15.12 -1.26 5.93
C ALA A 371 15.40 -2.47 6.83
N LEU A 372 14.43 -3.37 7.06
CA LEU A 372 14.69 -4.62 7.78
C LEU A 372 15.25 -5.71 6.87
N LEU A 373 15.12 -5.57 5.54
CA LEU A 373 15.62 -6.53 4.55
C LEU A 373 16.90 -6.06 3.87
N ASP A 374 16.91 -4.82 3.42
CA ASP A 374 18.00 -4.21 2.66
C ASP A 374 18.88 -3.35 3.59
N PRO A 375 20.18 -3.66 3.73
CA PRO A 375 21.13 -2.82 4.46
C PRO A 375 21.24 -1.39 3.93
N TYR A 376 20.89 -1.17 2.66
CA TYR A 376 20.98 0.12 1.97
C TYR A 376 19.64 0.47 1.30
N PRO A 377 18.57 0.70 2.10
CA PRO A 377 17.20 0.83 1.55
C PRO A 377 17.03 2.04 0.61
N GLU A 378 17.87 3.07 0.76
CA GLU A 378 17.92 4.26 -0.10
C GLU A 378 19.10 4.23 -1.09
N GLY A 379 19.84 3.11 -1.15
CA GLY A 379 21.07 2.95 -1.92
C GLY A 379 22.33 3.32 -1.14
N VAL A 380 23.47 2.79 -1.59
CA VAL A 380 24.78 2.96 -0.92
C VAL A 380 25.21 4.43 -0.84
N ASP A 381 24.91 5.21 -1.89
CA ASP A 381 25.27 6.63 -1.97
C ASP A 381 24.49 7.50 -0.97
N MET A 382 23.35 7.01 -0.47
CA MET A 382 22.50 7.71 0.49
C MET A 382 22.86 7.42 1.94
N VAL A 383 23.76 6.46 2.21
CA VAL A 383 24.21 6.12 3.57
C VAL A 383 24.67 7.34 4.38
N PRO A 384 25.43 8.31 3.84
CA PRO A 384 25.83 9.51 4.59
C PRO A 384 24.67 10.44 4.95
N LYS A 385 23.52 10.32 4.26
CA LYS A 385 22.30 11.11 4.43
C LYS A 385 21.19 10.34 5.15
N ALA A 386 21.40 9.05 5.40
CA ALA A 386 20.41 8.18 6.00
C ALA A 386 19.97 8.72 7.36
N ARG A 387 18.65 8.82 7.55
CA ARG A 387 18.08 9.28 8.80
C ARG A 387 18.04 8.11 9.79
N TRP A 388 18.30 8.39 11.07
CA TRP A 388 18.44 7.35 12.09
C TRP A 388 17.15 6.56 12.37
N ASN A 389 15.99 7.08 11.95
CA ASN A 389 14.68 6.44 12.04
C ASN A 389 14.37 5.48 10.88
N ASN A 390 15.21 5.42 9.84
CA ASN A 390 15.07 4.51 8.70
C ASN A 390 16.38 3.77 8.42
N MET A 391 16.99 3.23 9.47
CA MET A 391 18.25 2.48 9.37
C MET A 391 18.00 0.98 9.37
N PHE A 392 18.91 0.26 8.71
CA PHE A 392 18.98 -1.18 8.83
C PHE A 392 19.31 -1.58 10.27
N ASN A 393 18.35 -2.26 10.91
CA ASN A 393 18.52 -2.81 12.24
C ASN A 393 18.69 -4.32 12.17
N THR A 394 19.91 -4.80 12.43
CA THR A 394 20.20 -6.24 12.44
C THR A 394 19.39 -7.00 13.48
N PHE A 395 19.10 -6.38 14.62
CA PHE A 395 18.43 -7.03 15.74
C PHE A 395 17.43 -6.09 16.41
N PRO A 396 16.27 -5.84 15.76
CA PRO A 396 15.19 -5.11 16.40
C PRO A 396 14.75 -5.88 17.65
N SER A 397 14.47 -5.14 18.72
CA SER A 397 14.16 -5.71 20.03
C SER A 397 12.83 -5.25 20.61
N HIS A 398 12.28 -4.13 20.12
CA HIS A 398 11.08 -3.52 20.69
C HIS A 398 10.11 -3.09 19.59
N MET A 399 8.83 -3.09 19.95
CA MET A 399 7.72 -2.53 19.19
C MET A 399 6.88 -1.59 20.05
N THR A 400 6.06 -0.74 19.43
CA THR A 400 5.05 0.02 20.16
C THR A 400 3.90 -0.91 20.56
N PRO A 401 3.45 -0.91 21.83
CA PRO A 401 2.41 -1.82 22.30
C PRO A 401 1.08 -1.67 21.55
N ARG A 402 0.30 -2.75 21.48
CA ARG A 402 -1.04 -2.75 20.87
C ARG A 402 -1.96 -1.83 21.65
N GLN A 403 -2.54 -0.86 20.97
CA GLN A 403 -3.46 0.10 21.56
C GLN A 403 -4.43 0.65 20.52
N PRO A 404 -5.60 1.18 20.94
CA PRO A 404 -6.48 1.92 20.05
C PRO A 404 -5.74 3.10 19.41
N ARG A 405 -6.19 3.50 18.22
CA ARG A 405 -5.61 4.65 17.53
C ARG A 405 -5.80 5.93 18.36
N GLN A 406 -4.74 6.72 18.49
CA GLN A 406 -4.73 7.94 19.28
C GLN A 406 -3.82 9.00 18.67
N GLU A 407 -4.03 10.26 19.04
CA GLU A 407 -3.18 11.38 18.62
C GLU A 407 -1.81 11.31 19.30
N LEU A 408 -0.76 11.75 18.59
CA LEU A 408 0.58 11.80 19.15
C LEU A 408 0.71 12.99 20.12
N ASN A 409 1.14 12.72 21.35
CA ASN A 409 1.41 13.76 22.34
C ASN A 409 2.82 14.35 22.14
N VAL A 410 3.00 15.14 21.08
CA VAL A 410 4.30 15.77 20.77
C VAL A 410 4.71 16.78 21.85
N SER A 411 3.75 17.30 22.61
CA SER A 411 3.97 18.27 23.70
C SER A 411 4.72 17.70 24.90
N SER A 412 4.74 16.37 25.09
CA SER A 412 5.47 15.71 26.18
C SER A 412 6.99 15.70 25.99
N ASN A 413 7.48 16.00 24.77
CA ASN A 413 8.91 16.06 24.43
C ASN A 413 9.32 17.45 23.90
N PRO A 414 9.17 18.54 24.68
CA PRO A 414 9.46 19.89 24.21
C PRO A 414 10.94 20.05 23.85
N GLY A 415 11.22 20.49 22.61
CA GLY A 415 12.57 20.78 22.11
C GLY A 415 13.30 19.60 21.44
N LYS A 416 12.75 18.38 21.45
CA LYS A 416 13.29 17.25 20.68
C LYS A 416 12.66 17.22 19.28
N LYS A 417 13.47 17.40 18.23
CA LYS A 417 13.05 17.13 16.84
C LYS A 417 13.03 15.61 16.63
N LEU A 418 11.87 14.99 16.81
CA LEU A 418 11.63 13.60 16.42
C LEU A 418 11.11 13.56 14.98
N TYR A 419 11.46 12.50 14.26
CA TYR A 419 10.99 12.33 12.89
C TYR A 419 9.52 11.92 12.85
N SER A 420 8.90 12.13 11.69
CA SER A 420 7.50 11.78 11.40
C SER A 420 7.15 10.30 11.60
N GLU A 421 8.16 9.44 11.55
CA GLU A 421 8.06 7.99 11.68
C GLU A 421 8.08 7.52 13.14
N CYS A 422 8.23 8.47 14.07
CA CYS A 422 8.24 8.23 15.51
C CYS A 422 6.84 8.27 16.11
N LEU A 423 6.48 7.21 16.84
CA LEU A 423 5.27 7.14 17.67
C LEU A 423 5.57 7.69 19.07
N VAL A 424 5.45 9.01 19.22
CA VAL A 424 5.82 9.75 20.43
C VAL A 424 4.81 9.53 21.56
N GLY A 425 5.31 9.15 22.74
CA GLY A 425 4.49 8.96 23.95
C GLY A 425 3.63 7.69 23.91
N LEU A 426 3.87 6.80 22.96
CA LEU A 426 3.10 5.58 22.76
C LEU A 426 3.74 4.34 23.42
N GLY A 427 4.90 4.53 24.06
CA GLY A 427 5.62 3.49 24.79
C GLY A 427 6.32 2.48 23.87
N SER A 428 7.00 1.53 24.52
CA SER A 428 7.67 0.40 23.88
C SER A 428 7.49 -0.86 24.72
N THR A 429 7.42 -2.00 24.04
CA THR A 429 7.37 -3.35 24.63
C THR A 429 8.30 -4.26 23.82
N PRO A 430 8.91 -5.29 24.43
CA PRO A 430 9.73 -6.25 23.69
C PRO A 430 8.97 -6.89 22.52
N LEU A 431 9.69 -7.16 21.44
CA LEU A 431 9.17 -7.98 20.34
C LEU A 431 8.98 -9.44 20.80
N PRO A 432 7.98 -10.14 20.25
CA PRO A 432 7.82 -11.57 20.47
C PRO A 432 9.08 -12.34 20.02
N PRO A 433 9.55 -13.35 20.78
CA PRO A 433 10.77 -14.10 20.45
C PRO A 433 10.77 -14.71 19.05
N GLU A 434 9.60 -15.13 18.55
CA GLU A 434 9.41 -15.71 17.22
C GLU A 434 9.75 -14.74 16.08
N PHE A 435 9.60 -13.43 16.29
CA PHE A 435 9.82 -12.42 15.26
C PHE A 435 11.23 -12.49 14.67
N ALA A 436 12.24 -12.76 15.51
CA ALA A 436 13.62 -12.88 15.07
C ALA A 436 13.82 -14.05 14.08
N GLY A 437 13.10 -15.16 14.29
CA GLY A 437 13.13 -16.32 13.40
C GLY A 437 12.51 -16.04 12.04
N HIS A 438 11.34 -15.38 12.05
CA HIS A 438 10.66 -14.94 10.82
C HIS A 438 11.51 -13.93 10.04
N LEU A 439 12.06 -12.92 10.72
CA LEU A 439 12.93 -11.93 10.11
C LEU A 439 14.20 -12.57 9.51
N LEU A 440 14.81 -13.53 10.22
CA LEU A 440 15.99 -14.23 9.71
C LEU A 440 15.67 -15.05 8.46
N ARG A 441 14.58 -15.85 8.46
CA ARG A 441 14.16 -16.60 7.28
C ARG A 441 13.89 -15.66 6.10
N ARG A 442 13.12 -14.60 6.31
CA ARG A 442 12.83 -13.57 5.30
C ARG A 442 14.11 -12.96 4.73
N ARG A 443 15.11 -12.66 5.56
CA ARG A 443 16.43 -12.15 5.15
C ARG A 443 17.26 -13.16 4.37
N LEU A 444 17.24 -14.44 4.77
CA LEU A 444 17.95 -15.51 4.05
C LEU A 444 17.36 -15.69 2.66
N PHE A 445 16.03 -15.66 2.53
CA PHE A 445 15.37 -15.67 1.23
C PHE A 445 15.72 -14.46 0.39
N TYR A 446 15.66 -13.26 0.98
CA TYR A 446 16.04 -12.02 0.30
C TYR A 446 17.48 -12.08 -0.21
N LEU A 447 18.44 -12.43 0.65
CA LEU A 447 19.85 -12.57 0.30
C LEU A 447 20.07 -13.63 -0.78
N GLY A 448 19.40 -14.78 -0.68
CA GLY A 448 19.45 -15.84 -1.68
C GLY A 448 18.98 -15.35 -3.05
N ALA A 449 17.87 -14.61 -3.09
CA ALA A 449 17.37 -14.00 -4.32
C ALA A 449 18.33 -12.93 -4.87
N THR A 450 18.85 -12.03 -4.01
CA THR A 450 19.79 -10.98 -4.41
C THR A 450 21.11 -11.53 -4.96
N THR A 451 21.60 -12.65 -4.42
CA THR A 451 22.91 -13.25 -4.80
C THR A 451 22.79 -14.36 -5.84
N GLY A 452 21.58 -14.70 -6.30
CA GLY A 452 21.34 -15.82 -7.23
C GLY A 452 21.48 -17.21 -6.60
N VAL A 453 21.63 -17.31 -5.27
CA VAL A 453 21.68 -18.58 -4.53
C VAL A 453 20.24 -19.03 -4.21
N LEU A 454 19.50 -19.38 -5.26
CA LEU A 454 18.06 -19.72 -5.15
C LEU A 454 17.78 -20.96 -4.28
N GLY A 455 18.77 -21.81 -4.01
CA GLY A 455 18.63 -22.92 -3.06
C GLY A 455 18.23 -22.46 -1.65
N ALA A 456 18.60 -21.24 -1.25
CA ALA A 456 18.17 -20.65 0.03
C ALA A 456 16.64 -20.56 0.15
N LEU A 457 15.92 -20.43 -0.96
CA LEU A 457 14.46 -20.28 -1.03
C LEU A 457 13.67 -21.56 -0.73
N GLN A 458 14.36 -22.69 -0.60
CA GLN A 458 13.77 -23.99 -0.31
C GLN A 458 13.64 -24.26 1.21
N HIS A 459 14.26 -23.43 2.04
CA HIS A 459 14.38 -23.63 3.47
C HIS A 459 13.30 -22.89 4.27
N CYS A 460 12.21 -23.59 4.58
CA CYS A 460 11.08 -23.03 5.34
C CYS A 460 11.27 -23.05 6.86
N GLU A 461 12.43 -23.49 7.37
CA GLU A 461 12.69 -23.58 8.79
C GLU A 461 12.57 -22.20 9.47
N THR A 462 11.76 -22.10 10.53
CA THR A 462 11.80 -20.93 11.43
C THR A 462 12.93 -21.14 12.43
N TYR A 463 13.79 -20.16 12.59
CA TYR A 463 14.93 -20.25 13.49
C TYR A 463 14.58 -19.75 14.88
N GLU A 464 14.78 -20.57 15.90
CA GLU A 464 14.67 -20.12 17.28
C GLU A 464 15.86 -19.22 17.64
N MET A 465 15.58 -18.15 18.38
CA MET A 465 16.61 -17.39 19.06
C MET A 465 17.33 -18.29 20.07
N ARG A 466 18.57 -18.69 19.77
CA ARG A 466 19.47 -19.11 20.84
C ARG A 466 19.89 -17.86 21.59
N GLN A 467 19.44 -17.71 22.83
CA GLN A 467 20.17 -16.89 23.78
C GLN A 467 21.58 -17.49 23.85
N LEU A 468 22.55 -16.81 23.23
CA LEU A 468 23.95 -17.05 23.55
C LEU A 468 24.04 -16.81 25.06
N LEU A 469 24.23 -17.91 25.78
CA LEU A 469 24.28 -18.04 27.23
C LEU A 469 24.55 -16.71 27.94
N GLU A 470 23.69 -16.37 28.90
CA GLU A 470 24.09 -15.52 30.03
C GLU A 470 25.39 -16.13 30.60
N VAL A 471 26.54 -15.55 30.24
CA VAL A 471 27.85 -15.85 30.82
C VAL A 471 28.37 -14.60 31.48
#